data_AF-A0A9D4E8G4-F1
#
_entry.id   AF-A0A9D4E8G4-F1
#
_cell.length_a   1.000
_cell.length_b   1.000
_cell.length_c   1.000
_cell.angle_alpha   90.00
_cell.angle_beta   90.00
_cell.angle_gamma   90.00
#
_symmetry.space_group_name_H-M   'P 1'
#
loop_
_entity.id
_entity.type
_entity.pdbx_description
1 polymer ?
#
loop_
_entity_poly.entity_id
_entity_poly.type
_entity_poly.pdbx_seq_one_letter_code
_entity_poly.pdbx_strand_id
1 'polypeptide(L)'
;MGDCYERNGFNFSTSKVAYYTVCVNEAMKKSVQSVFTCRDLTEDLWPMVMKYDRQVYPTLDRERILRAWFCAEGSRAMVAFRGNQVVGYGSIHEKPHQEYSLKNVFADDESVVEAILRELFKEVPEGRLAHFEKDEGKPMPKYLEHSVSRFDFTGIRMYNKYPLETIGDKMWLTSAAIL
;
A
#
# COMPACT_ATOMS: atom_id res chain seq x y z
N MET A 1 16.30 13.58 17.07
CA MET A 1 14.96 13.80 16.50
C MET A 1 13.82 13.26 17.38
N GLY A 2 14.03 12.29 18.28
CA GLY A 2 12.95 11.75 19.13
C GLY A 2 12.41 12.70 20.21
N ASP A 3 13.30 13.49 20.84
CA ASP A 3 12.97 14.35 21.98
C ASP A 3 11.80 15.31 21.79
N CYS A 4 11.62 15.89 20.60
CA CYS A 4 10.54 16.85 20.38
C CYS A 4 9.17 16.18 20.30
N TYR A 5 9.08 14.92 19.85
CA TYR A 5 7.82 14.21 19.72
C TYR A 5 7.39 13.59 21.06
N GLU A 6 8.31 13.02 21.82
CA GLU A 6 8.03 12.51 23.17
C GLU A 6 7.50 13.61 24.10
N ARG A 7 8.11 14.80 24.05
CA ARG A 7 7.66 15.98 24.83
C ARG A 7 6.24 16.44 24.47
N ASN A 8 5.74 16.05 23.30
CA ASN A 8 4.38 16.35 22.83
C ASN A 8 3.42 15.14 22.98
N GLY A 9 3.79 14.14 23.78
CA GLY A 9 2.93 13.00 24.10
C GLY A 9 2.87 11.91 23.03
N PHE A 10 3.79 11.91 22.05
CA PHE A 10 3.88 10.81 21.10
C PHE A 10 4.63 9.64 21.73
N ASN A 11 4.06 8.44 21.55
CA ASN A 11 4.71 7.20 21.88
C ASN A 11 5.38 6.64 20.62
N PHE A 12 6.62 6.17 20.78
CA PHE A 12 7.32 5.45 19.73
C PHE A 12 6.58 4.17 19.37
N SER A 13 6.25 3.99 18.10
CA SER A 13 5.99 2.66 17.58
C SER A 13 7.32 1.96 17.34
N THR A 14 7.39 0.66 17.59
CA THR A 14 8.55 -0.16 17.23
C THR A 14 8.67 -0.37 15.72
N SER A 15 7.67 0.04 14.92
CA SER A 15 7.68 -0.09 13.46
C SER A 15 8.61 0.93 12.81
N LYS A 16 9.80 0.45 12.41
CA LYS A 16 10.64 1.13 11.42
C LYS A 16 10.03 0.92 10.03
N VAL A 17 10.20 1.90 9.15
CA VAL A 17 9.72 1.83 7.76
C VAL A 17 10.93 1.92 6.84
N ALA A 18 11.05 0.97 5.91
CA ALA A 18 12.08 0.95 4.88
C ALA A 18 11.50 1.38 3.52
N TYR A 19 12.32 2.09 2.74
CA TYR A 19 11.96 2.62 1.43
C TYR A 19 12.60 1.76 0.34
N TYR A 20 11.80 1.43 -0.67
CA TYR A 20 12.20 0.57 -1.78
C TYR A 20 11.87 1.21 -3.11
N THR A 21 12.65 0.85 -4.12
CA THR A 21 12.40 1.16 -5.52
C THR A 21 12.42 -0.12 -6.33
N VAL A 22 11.54 -0.22 -7.32
CA VAL A 22 11.57 -1.26 -8.34
C VAL A 22 11.59 -0.61 -9.72
N CYS A 23 12.39 -1.15 -10.63
CA CYS A 23 12.33 -0.83 -12.05
C CYS A 23 11.30 -1.75 -12.72
N VAL A 24 10.21 -1.17 -13.22
CA VAL A 24 9.08 -1.94 -13.76
C VAL A 24 9.44 -2.50 -15.14
N ASN A 25 9.19 -3.78 -15.34
CA ASN A 25 9.40 -4.49 -16.60
C ASN A 25 8.14 -5.28 -17.03
N GLU A 26 8.14 -5.81 -18.25
CA GLU A 26 7.00 -6.54 -18.80
C GLU A 26 6.62 -7.80 -18.01
N ALA A 27 7.58 -8.49 -17.39
CA ALA A 27 7.30 -9.66 -16.57
C ALA A 27 6.45 -9.30 -15.33
N MET A 28 6.57 -8.08 -14.81
CA MET A 28 5.76 -7.57 -13.70
C MET A 28 4.36 -7.12 -14.12
N LYS A 29 4.13 -6.87 -15.40
CA LYS A 29 2.80 -6.47 -15.91
C LYS A 29 1.98 -7.66 -16.37
N LYS A 30 2.64 -8.78 -16.68
CA LYS A 30 1.99 -10.00 -17.16
C LYS A 30 0.98 -10.49 -16.13
N SER A 31 -0.30 -10.53 -16.51
CA SER A 31 -1.33 -11.11 -15.65
C SER A 31 -1.05 -12.59 -15.43
N VAL A 32 -1.23 -13.04 -14.20
CA VAL A 32 -1.13 -14.45 -13.80
C VAL A 32 -2.54 -15.00 -13.72
N GLN A 33 -2.74 -16.25 -14.11
CA GLN A 33 -4.01 -16.93 -13.91
C GLN A 33 -4.26 -17.01 -12.41
N SER A 34 -5.23 -16.24 -11.93
CA SER A 34 -5.50 -16.08 -10.51
C SER A 34 -6.97 -16.39 -10.24
N VAL A 35 -7.25 -16.89 -9.04
CA VAL A 35 -8.62 -17.07 -8.54
C VAL A 35 -9.29 -15.74 -8.17
N PHE A 36 -8.56 -14.63 -8.35
CA PHE A 36 -8.99 -13.28 -8.04
C PHE A 36 -9.31 -12.50 -9.30
N THR A 37 -10.25 -11.58 -9.18
CA THR A 37 -10.49 -10.55 -10.19
C THR A 37 -10.10 -9.20 -9.61
N CYS A 38 -9.37 -8.42 -10.40
CA CYS A 38 -8.98 -7.07 -10.02
C CYS A 38 -9.81 -6.08 -10.86
N ARG A 39 -10.35 -5.06 -10.21
CA ARG A 39 -11.18 -4.03 -10.83
C ARG A 39 -10.72 -2.65 -10.38
N ASP A 40 -10.75 -1.70 -11.30
CA ASP A 40 -10.56 -0.29 -10.95
C ASP A 40 -11.59 0.12 -9.89
N LEU A 41 -11.12 0.91 -8.93
CA LEU A 41 -11.99 1.45 -7.90
C LEU A 41 -12.95 2.46 -8.51
N THR A 42 -14.24 2.14 -8.44
CA THR A 42 -15.36 3.01 -8.83
C THR A 42 -16.24 3.30 -7.62
N GLU A 43 -17.09 4.32 -7.72
CA GLU A 43 -17.91 4.77 -6.58
C GLU A 43 -18.85 3.68 -6.05
N ASP A 44 -19.34 2.78 -6.91
CA ASP A 44 -20.18 1.63 -6.52
C ASP A 44 -19.45 0.60 -5.64
N LEU A 45 -18.11 0.55 -5.73
CA LEU A 45 -17.30 -0.38 -4.93
C LEU A 45 -16.93 0.18 -3.57
N TRP A 46 -17.14 1.48 -3.33
CA TRP A 46 -16.72 2.17 -2.12
C TRP A 46 -17.26 1.54 -0.82
N PRO A 47 -18.56 1.18 -0.72
CA PRO A 47 -19.08 0.53 0.49
C PRO A 47 -18.38 -0.80 0.80
N MET A 48 -17.98 -1.55 -0.23
CA MET A 48 -17.28 -2.83 -0.07
C MET A 48 -15.84 -2.64 0.37
N VAL A 49 -15.14 -1.65 -0.22
CA VAL A 49 -13.77 -1.28 0.19
C VAL A 49 -13.75 -0.78 1.62
N MET A 50 -14.67 0.11 2.01
CA MET A 50 -14.74 0.59 3.39
C MET A 50 -15.09 -0.51 4.39
N LYS A 51 -15.94 -1.47 4.00
CA LYS A 51 -16.19 -2.66 4.83
C LYS A 51 -14.92 -3.48 5.04
N TYR A 52 -14.11 -3.69 4.02
CA TYR A 52 -12.82 -4.37 4.14
C TYR A 52 -11.80 -3.56 4.93
N ASP A 53 -11.70 -2.25 4.69
CA ASP A 53 -10.78 -1.35 5.39
C ASP A 53 -11.02 -1.35 6.91
N ARG A 54 -12.29 -1.35 7.33
CA ARG A 54 -12.65 -1.49 8.76
C ARG A 54 -12.27 -2.83 9.38
N GLN A 55 -12.03 -3.88 8.57
CA GLN A 55 -11.45 -5.13 9.10
C GLN A 55 -9.95 -4.98 9.35
N VAL A 56 -9.26 -4.16 8.54
CA VAL A 56 -7.82 -3.88 8.69
C VAL A 56 -7.57 -2.86 9.81
N TYR A 57 -8.42 -1.84 9.88
CA TYR A 57 -8.40 -0.71 10.82
C TYR A 57 -9.74 -0.59 11.55
N PRO A 58 -10.01 -1.44 12.56
CA PRO A 58 -11.32 -1.49 13.24
C PRO A 58 -11.66 -0.21 14.02
N THR A 59 -10.66 0.55 14.44
CA THR A 59 -10.82 1.71 15.32
C THR A 59 -10.75 3.06 14.62
N LEU A 60 -10.46 3.10 13.32
CA LEU A 60 -10.25 4.34 12.57
C LEU A 60 -11.12 4.39 11.33
N ASP A 61 -11.97 5.43 11.24
CA ASP A 61 -12.68 5.73 10.00
C ASP A 61 -11.78 6.50 9.04
N ARG A 62 -11.25 5.77 8.05
CA ARG A 62 -10.29 6.29 7.07
C ARG A 62 -10.94 6.75 5.78
N GLU A 63 -12.28 6.79 5.67
CA GLU A 63 -12.96 7.08 4.40
C GLU A 63 -12.46 8.38 3.76
N ARG A 64 -12.42 9.47 4.53
CA ARG A 64 -11.96 10.78 4.05
C ARG A 64 -10.53 10.72 3.51
N ILE A 65 -9.64 10.00 4.19
CA ILE A 65 -8.22 9.88 3.83
C ILE A 65 -8.07 9.01 2.59
N LEU A 66 -8.76 7.86 2.54
CA LEU A 66 -8.76 6.98 1.39
C LEU A 66 -9.30 7.68 0.14
N ARG A 67 -10.38 8.47 0.26
CA ARG A 67 -10.89 9.27 -0.87
C ARG A 67 -9.85 10.28 -1.35
N ALA A 68 -9.21 11.01 -0.43
CA ALA A 68 -8.16 11.95 -0.78
C ALA A 68 -6.99 11.27 -1.52
N TRP A 69 -6.66 10.02 -1.18
CA TRP A 69 -5.60 9.27 -1.85
C TRP A 69 -6.02 8.59 -3.15
N PHE A 70 -7.22 8.02 -3.23
CA PHE A 70 -7.65 7.25 -4.40
C PHE A 70 -8.30 8.09 -5.49
N CYS A 71 -8.70 9.32 -5.16
CA CYS A 71 -9.25 10.28 -6.11
C CYS A 71 -8.28 11.43 -6.42
N ALA A 72 -7.03 11.34 -5.97
CA ALA A 72 -6.01 12.33 -6.33
C ALA A 72 -5.73 12.28 -7.83
N GLU A 73 -5.38 13.43 -8.41
CA GLU A 73 -4.93 13.49 -9.80
C GLU A 73 -3.70 12.60 -10.01
N GLY A 74 -3.66 11.84 -11.11
CA GLY A 74 -2.60 10.87 -11.39
C GLY A 74 -2.61 9.65 -10.47
N SER A 75 -3.66 9.45 -9.68
CA SER A 75 -3.84 8.23 -8.88
C SER A 75 -4.76 7.22 -9.57
N ARG A 76 -4.41 5.95 -9.43
CA ARG A 76 -5.27 4.82 -9.79
C ARG A 76 -5.32 3.85 -8.63
N ALA A 77 -6.53 3.43 -8.27
CA ALA A 77 -6.76 2.45 -7.22
C ALA A 77 -7.36 1.17 -7.79
N MET A 78 -6.91 0.04 -7.27
CA MET A 78 -7.27 -1.30 -7.70
C MET A 78 -7.85 -2.06 -6.52
N VAL A 79 -8.93 -2.80 -6.75
CA VAL A 79 -9.60 -3.64 -5.76
C VAL A 79 -9.59 -5.08 -6.23
N ALA A 80 -9.13 -5.99 -5.37
CA ALA A 80 -9.11 -7.42 -5.63
C ALA A 80 -10.31 -8.12 -4.99
N PHE A 81 -10.91 -9.02 -5.73
CA PHE A 81 -12.07 -9.80 -5.33
C PHE A 81 -11.80 -11.30 -5.40
N ARG A 82 -12.30 -12.04 -4.41
CA ARG A 82 -12.47 -13.50 -4.47
C ARG A 82 -13.98 -13.77 -4.53
N GLY A 83 -14.50 -14.04 -5.72
CA GLY A 83 -15.94 -14.01 -5.97
C GLY A 83 -16.51 -12.60 -5.78
N ASN A 84 -17.48 -12.43 -4.89
CA ASN A 84 -18.09 -11.12 -4.57
C ASN A 84 -17.49 -10.46 -3.32
N GLN A 85 -16.42 -11.00 -2.75
CA GLN A 85 -15.79 -10.47 -1.54
C GLN A 85 -14.51 -9.71 -1.89
N VAL A 86 -14.38 -8.47 -1.38
CA VAL A 86 -13.10 -7.74 -1.41
C VAL A 86 -12.11 -8.46 -0.50
N VAL A 87 -10.94 -8.78 -1.06
CA VAL A 87 -9.82 -9.45 -0.36
C VAL A 87 -8.55 -8.61 -0.34
N GLY A 88 -8.59 -7.42 -0.96
CA GLY A 88 -7.50 -6.47 -0.94
C GLY A 88 -7.77 -5.26 -1.81
N TYR A 89 -6.96 -4.23 -1.62
CA TYR A 89 -6.90 -3.05 -2.48
C TYR A 89 -5.50 -2.44 -2.44
N GLY A 90 -5.19 -1.60 -3.42
CA GLY A 90 -3.95 -0.84 -3.48
C GLY A 90 -4.08 0.35 -4.43
N SER A 91 -3.17 1.31 -4.34
CA SER A 91 -3.11 2.38 -5.32
C SER A 91 -1.70 2.67 -5.79
N ILE A 92 -1.63 3.25 -6.98
CA ILE A 92 -0.43 3.83 -7.56
C ILE A 92 -0.68 5.29 -7.87
N HIS A 93 0.35 6.11 -7.67
CA HIS A 93 0.32 7.55 -7.89
C HIS A 93 1.46 7.91 -8.83
N GLU A 94 1.14 8.51 -9.96
CA GLU A 94 2.14 9.22 -10.74
C GLU A 94 2.59 10.46 -9.95
N LYS A 95 3.90 10.69 -9.91
CA LYS A 95 4.55 11.83 -9.28
C LYS A 95 5.20 12.70 -10.36
N PRO A 96 5.49 13.98 -10.04
CA PRO A 96 6.33 14.81 -10.90
C PRO A 96 7.61 14.08 -11.29
N HIS A 97 8.14 14.38 -12.47
CA HIS A 97 9.32 13.70 -13.04
C HIS A 97 9.12 12.23 -13.44
N GLN A 98 7.86 11.80 -13.61
CA GLN A 98 7.52 10.47 -14.16
C GLN A 98 8.03 9.32 -13.28
N GLU A 99 8.01 9.57 -11.98
CA GLU A 99 8.18 8.57 -10.93
C GLU A 99 6.80 8.09 -10.49
N TYR A 100 6.74 6.84 -10.03
CA TYR A 100 5.49 6.27 -9.53
C TYR A 100 5.64 5.92 -8.07
N SER A 101 4.57 6.02 -7.29
CA SER A 101 4.58 5.53 -5.92
C SER A 101 3.40 4.62 -5.66
N LEU A 102 3.70 3.41 -5.21
CA LEU A 102 2.69 2.49 -4.69
C LEU A 102 2.38 2.90 -3.25
N LYS A 103 1.09 2.95 -2.95
CA LYS A 103 0.57 3.42 -1.67
C LYS A 103 -0.54 2.47 -1.24
N ASN A 104 -0.64 2.25 0.08
CA ASN A 104 -1.79 1.60 0.71
C ASN A 104 -2.17 0.25 0.11
N VAL A 105 -1.20 -0.66 -0.01
CA VAL A 105 -1.47 -2.01 -0.51
C VAL A 105 -1.80 -2.92 0.65
N PHE A 106 -3.08 -3.27 0.75
CA PHE A 106 -3.65 -4.13 1.77
C PHE A 106 -4.27 -5.35 1.12
N ALA A 107 -4.05 -6.53 1.69
CA ALA A 107 -4.43 -7.78 1.08
C ALA A 107 -4.45 -8.92 2.10
N ASP A 108 -5.37 -9.86 1.93
CA ASP A 108 -5.50 -11.03 2.80
C ASP A 108 -4.26 -11.95 2.74
N ASP A 109 -3.59 -12.01 1.60
CA ASP A 109 -2.41 -12.86 1.39
C ASP A 109 -1.50 -12.33 0.27
N GLU A 110 -0.31 -12.92 0.14
CA GLU A 110 0.73 -12.53 -0.83
C GLU A 110 0.24 -12.61 -2.28
N SER A 111 -0.60 -13.60 -2.59
CA SER A 111 -1.09 -13.81 -3.96
C SER A 111 -2.06 -12.71 -4.39
N VAL A 112 -2.84 -12.16 -3.45
CA VAL A 112 -3.68 -10.99 -3.68
C VAL A 112 -2.82 -9.73 -3.91
N VAL A 113 -1.73 -9.57 -3.15
CA VAL A 113 -0.77 -8.46 -3.35
C VAL A 113 -0.18 -8.50 -4.76
N GLU A 114 0.29 -9.66 -5.19
CA GLU A 114 0.84 -9.84 -6.54
C GLU A 114 -0.20 -9.48 -7.60
N ALA A 115 -1.45 -9.95 -7.47
CA ALA A 115 -2.52 -9.63 -8.41
C ALA A 115 -2.78 -8.11 -8.51
N ILE A 116 -2.89 -7.43 -7.37
CA ILE A 116 -3.11 -5.97 -7.31
C ILE A 116 -1.94 -5.23 -7.96
N LEU A 117 -0.72 -5.57 -7.57
CA LEU A 117 0.47 -4.85 -8.03
C LEU A 117 0.74 -5.05 -9.52
N ARG A 118 0.49 -6.25 -10.06
CA ARG A 118 0.57 -6.49 -11.50
C ARG A 118 -0.37 -5.59 -12.30
N GLU A 119 -1.60 -5.42 -11.84
CA GLU A 119 -2.57 -4.52 -12.49
C GLU A 119 -2.19 -3.05 -12.35
N LEU A 120 -1.65 -2.64 -11.20
CA LEU A 120 -1.14 -1.28 -11.00
C LEU A 120 0.09 -0.99 -11.87
N PHE A 121 1.00 -1.94 -12.04
CA PHE A 121 2.19 -1.79 -12.87
C PHE A 121 1.91 -1.68 -14.37
N LYS A 122 0.71 -2.06 -14.84
CA LYS A 122 0.32 -1.82 -16.24
C LYS A 122 0.30 -0.33 -16.62
N GLU A 123 0.12 0.56 -15.65
CA GLU A 123 0.19 2.00 -15.87
C GLU A 123 1.60 2.54 -15.94
N VAL A 124 2.57 1.79 -15.41
CA VAL A 124 3.95 2.23 -15.33
C VAL A 124 4.65 1.88 -16.65
N PRO A 125 5.18 2.86 -17.41
CA PRO A 125 5.95 2.58 -18.60
C PRO A 125 7.15 1.67 -18.26
N GLU A 126 7.52 0.81 -19.21
CA GLU A 126 8.69 -0.06 -19.01
C GLU A 126 9.95 0.77 -18.74
N GLY A 127 10.79 0.31 -17.81
CA GLY A 127 12.03 0.98 -17.40
C GLY A 127 11.83 2.12 -16.40
N ARG A 128 10.58 2.42 -16.00
CA ARG A 128 10.30 3.44 -14.98
C ARG A 128 10.38 2.90 -13.57
N LEU A 129 10.63 3.82 -12.64
CA LEU A 129 10.76 3.52 -11.23
C LEU A 129 9.42 3.65 -10.52
N ALA A 130 9.11 2.64 -9.70
CA ALA A 130 8.04 2.71 -8.72
C ALA A 130 8.62 2.60 -7.31
N HIS A 131 8.19 3.51 -6.43
CA HIS A 131 8.67 3.64 -5.05
C HIS A 131 7.59 3.23 -4.06
N PHE A 132 7.99 2.52 -3.01
CA PHE A 132 7.07 2.12 -1.96
C PHE A 132 7.77 1.96 -0.63
N GLU A 133 6.95 1.95 0.42
CA GLU A 133 7.41 1.79 1.79
C GLU A 133 6.85 0.50 2.36
N LYS A 134 7.60 -0.11 3.27
CA LYS A 134 7.19 -1.32 3.99
C LYS A 134 7.68 -1.25 5.43
N ASP A 135 6.87 -1.74 6.36
CA ASP A 135 7.29 -1.94 7.74
C ASP A 135 8.47 -2.92 7.79
N GLU A 136 9.52 -2.57 8.52
CA GLU A 136 10.72 -3.37 8.69
C GLU A 136 10.35 -4.68 9.42
N GLY A 137 10.77 -5.81 8.86
CA GLY A 137 10.41 -7.15 9.36
C GLY A 137 9.22 -7.82 8.65
N LYS A 138 8.35 -7.07 7.95
CA LYS A 138 7.34 -7.70 7.08
C LYS A 138 8.01 -8.33 5.84
N PRO A 139 7.55 -9.48 5.33
CA PRO A 139 8.14 -10.06 4.13
C PRO A 139 7.92 -9.15 2.92
N MET A 140 8.91 -9.11 2.02
CA MET A 140 8.70 -8.56 0.67
C MET A 140 7.88 -9.59 -0.12
N PRO A 141 6.91 -9.20 -0.96
CA PRO A 141 6.30 -10.13 -1.89
C PRO A 141 7.39 -10.79 -2.74
N LYS A 142 7.41 -12.13 -2.82
CA LYS A 142 8.46 -12.92 -3.50
C LYS A 142 8.65 -12.48 -4.94
N TYR A 143 7.57 -12.13 -5.61
CA TYR A 143 7.61 -11.68 -7.00
C TYR A 143 8.37 -10.33 -7.18
N LEU A 144 8.61 -9.57 -6.10
CA LEU A 144 9.42 -8.35 -6.07
C LEU A 144 10.84 -8.54 -5.52
N GLU A 145 11.12 -9.63 -4.79
CA GLU A 145 12.35 -9.78 -3.99
C GLU A 145 13.64 -9.58 -4.79
N HIS A 146 13.67 -10.02 -6.04
CA HIS A 146 14.86 -9.93 -6.91
C HIS A 146 14.88 -8.69 -7.79
N SER A 147 13.91 -7.78 -7.64
CA SER A 147 13.78 -6.60 -8.51
C SER A 147 13.74 -5.29 -7.74
N VAL A 148 13.83 -5.34 -6.42
CA VAL A 148 13.80 -4.17 -5.55
C VAL A 148 15.19 -3.78 -5.10
N SER A 149 15.43 -2.47 -5.06
CA SER A 149 16.57 -1.85 -4.40
C SER A 149 16.07 -1.13 -3.15
N ARG A 150 16.72 -1.37 -2.01
CA ARG A 150 16.44 -0.67 -0.75
C ARG A 150 17.23 0.65 -0.71
N PHE A 151 16.59 1.72 -0.23
CA PHE A 151 17.31 2.91 0.21
C PHE A 151 17.75 2.76 1.66
N ASP A 152 18.96 3.23 1.98
CA ASP A 152 19.48 3.32 3.36
C ASP A 152 18.86 4.51 4.12
N PHE A 153 17.55 4.60 4.08
CA PHE A 153 16.76 5.53 4.86
C PHE A 153 15.67 4.75 5.59
N THR A 154 15.55 4.98 6.89
CA THR A 154 14.51 4.35 7.73
C THR A 154 13.73 5.42 8.46
N GLY A 155 12.40 5.41 8.25
CA GLY A 155 11.48 6.21 9.05
C GLY A 155 11.09 5.47 10.34
N ILE A 156 10.61 6.21 11.33
CA ILE A 156 10.00 5.65 12.54
C ILE A 156 8.54 6.09 12.58
N ARG A 157 7.60 5.15 12.77
CA ARG A 157 6.19 5.52 13.02
C ARG A 157 6.02 5.98 14.46
N MET A 158 5.26 7.05 14.66
CA MET A 158 4.95 7.59 15.99
C MET A 158 3.45 7.84 16.09
N TYR A 159 2.86 7.58 17.26
CA TYR A 159 1.43 7.75 17.51
C TYR A 159 1.19 8.59 18.77
N ASN A 160 0.28 9.56 18.69
CA ASN A 160 -0.08 10.44 19.81
C ASN A 160 -1.14 9.80 20.74
N LYS A 161 -2.02 8.93 20.21
CA LYS A 161 -3.08 8.26 20.98
C LYS A 161 -3.23 6.81 20.55
N TYR A 162 -2.88 5.90 21.47
CA TYR A 162 -2.87 4.43 21.36
C TYR A 162 -2.17 3.89 20.09
N PRO A 163 -1.40 2.78 20.17
CA PRO A 163 -0.97 2.12 18.95
C PRO A 163 -2.22 1.77 18.14
N LEU A 164 -2.23 2.10 16.85
CA LEU A 164 -3.30 1.63 15.98
C LEU A 164 -3.27 0.10 16.01
N GLU A 165 -4.31 -0.50 16.58
CA GLU A 165 -4.57 -1.94 16.44
C GLU A 165 -4.88 -2.20 14.97
N THR A 166 -3.83 -2.30 14.17
CA THR A 166 -3.90 -2.84 12.83
C THR A 166 -3.84 -4.36 12.95
N ILE A 167 -4.67 -5.07 12.20
CA ILE A 167 -4.40 -6.49 11.94
C ILE A 167 -3.21 -6.53 10.99
N GLY A 168 -2.01 -6.43 11.56
CA GLY A 168 -0.77 -6.12 10.84
C GLY A 168 -0.43 -7.09 9.71
N ASP A 169 -1.07 -8.25 9.64
CA ASP A 169 -0.83 -9.27 8.62
C ASP A 169 -1.45 -8.93 7.25
N LYS A 170 -2.40 -7.99 7.21
CA LYS A 170 -3.02 -7.56 5.95
C LYS A 170 -2.36 -6.35 5.30
N MET A 171 -1.41 -5.70 5.97
CA MET A 171 -0.69 -4.52 5.46
C MET A 171 0.63 -4.94 4.83
N TRP A 172 0.77 -4.73 3.53
CA TRP A 172 1.95 -5.14 2.77
C TRP A 172 2.82 -3.96 2.38
N LEU A 173 2.24 -2.92 1.77
CA LEU A 173 2.95 -1.68 1.43
C LEU A 173 2.21 -0.47 2.01
N THR A 174 2.97 0.45 2.58
CA THR A 174 2.44 1.64 3.25
C THR A 174 2.76 2.92 2.49
N SER A 175 2.03 3.99 2.79
CA SER A 175 2.45 5.36 2.54
C SER A 175 3.11 5.97 3.79
N ALA A 176 4.01 6.93 3.59
CA ALA A 176 4.55 7.76 4.64
C ALA A 176 3.42 8.51 5.37
N ALA A 177 3.35 8.25 6.68
CA ALA A 177 2.85 9.10 7.75
C ALA A 177 1.79 10.15 7.35
N ILE A 178 0.51 9.78 7.43
CA ILE A 178 -0.57 10.56 8.06
C ILE A 178 -1.75 9.57 8.21
N LEU A 179 -2.05 9.20 9.45
CA LEU A 179 -3.35 8.68 9.90
C LEU A 179 -3.81 9.60 11.03
#